data_AF-A0A438DQF4-F1
#
_entry.id   AF-A0A438DQF4-F1
#
_cell.length_a   1.000
_cell.length_b   1.000
_cell.length_c   1.000
_cell.angle_alpha   90.00
_cell.angle_beta   90.00
_cell.angle_gamma   90.00
#
_symmetry.space_group_name_H-M   'P 1'
#
loop_
_entity.id
_entity.type
_entity.pdbx_description
1 polymer ?
#
loop_
_entity_poly.entity_id
_entity_poly.type
_entity_poly.pdbx_seq_one_letter_code
_entity_poly.pdbx_strand_id
1 'polypeptide(L)'
;MSMSSSSLSSTMDAPAEDQVTAALRLGTPEALDQRALELELDNLLSQRTDLDKQLSNLQKSAQVLDIVKADSDHILTNVRSTCDLADQVSGKVRELDLAQSRVNSTLSRIDAIVERGNCIEGVQKALETEDYESAAKYVQTFLRIDSEYKDSGSDQREQLMASKKQLEGIVRKRLAAAVDQRDHPTILRFVRLFLASKFGGRRIANQCQFCWLPHNLFKDIVLAVQENSEILRSLCGEDGIVYAICELQEECDSRGSSILKKYLDYRKLARLTSEINSYKTGSLLGLLRDPIPERLSCIWKRYCP
;
A
#
# COMPACT_ATOMS: atom_id res chain seq x y z
N MET A 1 29.26 -34.64 129.51
CA MET A 1 29.54 -33.93 130.78
C MET A 1 28.72 -32.65 130.78
N SER A 2 27.98 -32.45 131.88
CA SER A 2 27.25 -31.25 132.35
C SER A 2 26.26 -30.59 131.37
N MET A 3 24.94 -30.69 131.56
CA MET A 3 24.12 -30.10 132.65
C MET A 3 24.25 -28.57 132.68
N SER A 4 23.21 -27.73 132.74
CA SER A 4 21.76 -27.87 132.83
C SER A 4 21.15 -26.46 132.73
N SER A 5 19.84 -26.39 132.43
CA SER A 5 18.84 -25.46 133.00
C SER A 5 19.00 -23.95 132.72
N SER A 6 17.96 -23.18 132.38
CA SER A 6 16.65 -23.15 133.05
C SER A 6 15.62 -22.40 132.21
N SER A 7 14.38 -22.83 132.38
CA SER A 7 13.13 -22.39 131.76
C SER A 7 12.42 -21.26 132.52
N LEU A 8 11.31 -20.79 131.90
CA LEU A 8 10.17 -19.98 132.40
C LEU A 8 10.37 -18.46 132.38
N SER A 9 9.45 -17.64 131.82
CA SER A 9 7.98 -17.57 131.96
C SER A 9 7.36 -16.89 130.73
N SER A 10 6.35 -17.43 130.02
CA SER A 10 4.88 -17.23 130.19
C SER A 10 4.50 -15.73 130.31
N THR A 11 3.61 -15.12 129.50
CA THR A 11 2.21 -15.46 129.14
C THR A 11 1.60 -14.48 128.09
N MET A 12 0.59 -14.95 127.31
CA MET A 12 -0.59 -14.21 126.75
C MET A 12 -0.36 -13.17 125.62
N ASP A 13 -1.17 -12.99 124.56
CA ASP A 13 -2.48 -13.46 124.09
C ASP A 13 -2.53 -13.27 122.55
N ALA A 14 -3.28 -14.11 121.82
CA ALA A 14 -3.74 -13.85 120.44
C ALA A 14 -4.93 -12.84 120.45
N PRO A 15 -5.47 -12.25 119.35
CA PRO A 15 -5.20 -12.41 117.90
C PRO A 15 -5.11 -11.06 117.11
N ALA A 16 -4.15 -10.88 116.19
CA ALA A 16 -4.05 -9.65 115.38
C ALA A 16 -3.49 -9.84 113.94
N GLU A 17 -3.48 -11.06 113.40
CA GLU A 17 -2.84 -11.33 112.10
C GLU A 17 -3.77 -11.22 110.87
N ASP A 18 -5.08 -11.03 111.06
CA ASP A 18 -6.06 -11.01 109.96
C ASP A 18 -6.32 -9.61 109.36
N GLN A 19 -5.74 -8.53 109.93
CA GLN A 19 -5.88 -7.16 109.40
C GLN A 19 -4.64 -6.69 108.62
N VAL A 20 -3.45 -7.23 108.93
CA VAL A 20 -2.19 -6.82 108.29
C VAL A 20 -2.05 -7.44 106.89
N THR A 21 -2.58 -8.64 106.68
CA THR A 21 -2.63 -9.33 105.38
C THR A 21 -3.68 -8.75 104.42
N ALA A 22 -4.68 -8.02 104.93
CA ALA A 22 -5.65 -7.30 104.10
C ALA A 22 -5.13 -5.91 103.65
N ALA A 23 -4.40 -5.20 104.52
CA ALA A 23 -3.85 -3.87 104.21
C ALA A 23 -2.68 -3.91 103.20
N LEU A 24 -1.91 -5.00 103.15
CA LEU A 24 -0.84 -5.21 102.16
C LEU A 24 -1.33 -5.62 100.76
N ARG A 25 -2.65 -5.75 100.55
CA ARG A 25 -3.25 -6.07 99.24
C ARG A 25 -3.86 -4.86 98.50
N LEU A 26 -3.90 -3.68 99.10
CA LEU A 26 -4.31 -2.45 98.42
C LEU A 26 -3.08 -1.62 98.08
N GLY A 27 -2.62 -1.78 96.84
CA GLY A 27 -1.57 -0.96 96.25
C GLY A 27 -1.89 0.52 96.38
N THR A 28 -0.86 1.30 96.71
CA THR A 28 -0.92 2.76 96.78
C THR A 28 -1.34 3.34 95.42
N PRO A 29 -2.15 4.42 95.39
CA PRO A 29 -2.53 5.09 94.14
C PRO A 29 -1.32 5.56 93.32
N GLU A 30 -0.23 5.96 94.00
CA GLU A 30 1.04 6.33 93.37
C GLU A 30 1.68 5.19 92.57
N ALA A 31 1.53 3.93 93.01
CA ALA A 31 2.05 2.77 92.29
C ALA A 31 1.21 2.39 91.06
N LEU A 32 -0.07 2.75 91.04
CA LEU A 32 -0.92 2.57 89.86
C LEU A 32 -0.61 3.62 88.79
N ASP A 33 -0.39 4.87 89.20
CA ASP A 33 0.00 5.96 88.29
C ASP A 33 1.41 5.75 87.72
N GLN A 34 2.37 5.27 88.52
CA GLN A 34 3.71 4.93 88.01
C GLN A 34 3.67 3.79 86.97
N ARG A 35 2.83 2.77 87.17
CA ARG A 35 2.65 1.70 86.18
C ARG A 35 1.98 2.19 84.91
N ALA A 36 1.04 3.13 85.01
CA ALA A 36 0.42 3.75 83.85
C ALA A 36 1.44 4.55 83.03
N LEU A 37 2.29 5.33 83.70
CA LEU A 37 3.40 6.04 83.06
C LEU A 37 4.46 5.09 82.45
N GLU A 38 4.78 3.99 83.13
CA GLU A 38 5.69 2.96 82.58
C GLU A 38 5.12 2.33 81.32
N LEU A 39 3.83 2.00 81.29
CA LEU A 39 3.16 1.46 80.11
C LEU A 39 3.10 2.49 78.95
N GLU A 40 2.89 3.76 79.25
CA GLU A 40 2.90 4.82 78.24
C GLU A 40 4.32 5.04 77.70
N LEU A 41 5.33 5.00 78.56
CA LEU A 41 6.73 5.07 78.17
C LEU A 41 7.13 3.86 77.30
N ASP A 42 6.73 2.65 77.68
CA ASP A 42 6.98 1.43 76.89
C ASP A 42 6.30 1.50 75.52
N ASN A 43 5.07 2.01 75.45
CA ASN A 43 4.36 2.24 74.19
C ASN A 43 5.07 3.28 73.30
N LEU A 44 5.57 4.37 73.89
CA LEU A 44 6.32 5.39 73.16
C LEU A 44 7.69 4.85 72.70
N LEU A 45 8.35 4.05 73.53
CA LEU A 45 9.60 3.37 73.19
C LEU A 45 9.39 2.36 72.06
N SER A 46 8.31 1.57 72.09
CA SER A 46 7.98 0.65 71.01
C SER A 46 7.68 1.37 69.70
N GLN A 47 6.93 2.48 69.73
CA GLN A 47 6.68 3.31 68.56
C GLN A 47 7.97 3.89 67.96
N ARG A 48 8.91 4.33 68.80
CA ARG A 48 10.24 4.75 68.37
C ARG A 48 10.96 3.63 67.62
N THR A 49 10.95 2.41 68.17
CA THR A 49 11.63 1.27 67.52
C THR A 49 11.01 0.89 66.18
N ASP A 50 9.69 1.04 66.03
CA ASP A 50 8.99 0.74 64.78
C ASP A 50 9.21 1.83 63.73
N LEU A 51 9.25 3.11 64.14
CA LEU A 51 9.64 4.21 63.27
C LEU A 51 11.09 4.08 62.79
N ASP A 52 12.02 3.65 63.65
CA ASP A 52 13.41 3.40 63.27
C ASP A 52 13.53 2.27 62.24
N LYS A 53 12.73 1.19 62.39
CA LYS A 53 12.65 0.14 61.37
C LYS A 53 12.11 0.69 60.05
N GLN A 54 11.05 1.48 60.07
CA GLN A 54 10.47 2.10 58.88
C GLN A 54 11.44 3.07 58.19
N LEU A 55 12.17 3.88 58.95
CA LEU A 55 13.23 4.76 58.44
C LEU A 55 14.37 3.96 57.82
N SER A 56 14.81 2.87 58.46
CA SER A 56 15.84 1.99 57.89
C SER A 56 15.40 1.34 56.58
N ASN A 57 14.11 1.00 56.46
CA ASN A 57 13.53 0.45 55.24
C ASN A 57 13.41 1.50 54.13
N LEU A 58 12.99 2.72 54.48
CA LEU A 58 12.97 3.84 53.55
C LEU A 58 14.38 4.17 53.05
N GLN A 59 15.38 4.16 53.93
CA GLN A 59 16.78 4.39 53.56
C GLN A 59 17.29 3.32 52.59
N LYS A 60 16.96 2.05 52.79
CA LYS A 60 17.28 0.97 51.84
C LYS A 60 16.56 1.17 50.51
N SER A 61 15.29 1.55 50.53
CA SER A 61 14.51 1.81 49.31
C SER A 61 15.05 3.01 48.52
N ALA A 62 15.56 4.04 49.19
CA ALA A 62 16.19 5.19 48.56
C ALA A 62 17.46 4.78 47.79
N GLN A 63 18.29 3.90 48.36
CA GLN A 63 19.46 3.37 47.66
C GLN A 63 19.07 2.56 46.41
N VAL A 64 18.00 1.78 46.47
CA VAL A 64 17.49 1.05 45.29
C VAL A 64 16.98 2.03 44.23
N LEU A 65 16.29 3.11 44.62
CA LEU A 65 15.84 4.14 43.70
C LEU A 65 16.99 4.86 43.00
N ASP A 66 18.11 5.10 43.69
CA ASP A 66 19.30 5.69 43.06
C ASP A 66 19.91 4.75 42.00
N ILE A 67 19.94 3.44 42.27
CA ILE A 67 20.39 2.43 41.30
C ILE A 67 19.44 2.37 40.10
N VAL A 68 18.12 2.34 40.34
CA VAL A 68 17.11 2.32 39.28
C VAL A 68 17.17 3.60 38.44
N LYS A 69 17.45 4.74 39.07
CA LYS A 69 17.64 6.00 38.36
C LYS A 69 18.89 5.95 37.47
N ALA A 70 20.01 5.48 38.00
CA ALA A 70 21.24 5.32 37.23
C ALA A 70 21.06 4.35 36.05
N ASP A 71 20.34 3.24 36.26
CA ASP A 71 20.01 2.29 35.19
C ASP A 71 19.06 2.89 34.15
N SER A 72 18.06 3.68 34.60
CA SER A 72 17.16 4.40 33.69
C SER A 72 17.91 5.42 32.83
N ASP A 73 18.84 6.18 33.40
CA ASP A 73 19.68 7.13 32.67
C ASP A 73 20.61 6.41 31.66
N HIS A 74 21.13 5.25 32.04
CA HIS A 74 21.91 4.39 31.15
C HIS A 74 21.07 3.85 30.00
N ILE A 75 19.87 3.34 30.26
CA ILE A 75 18.93 2.88 29.23
C ILE A 75 18.53 4.04 28.31
N LEU A 76 18.25 5.23 28.84
CA LEU A 76 17.94 6.41 28.02
C LEU A 76 19.10 6.76 27.07
N THR A 77 20.34 6.64 27.54
CA THR A 77 21.52 6.89 26.72
C THR A 77 21.68 5.82 25.63
N ASN A 78 21.47 4.55 25.96
CA ASN A 78 21.52 3.45 25.00
C ASN A 78 20.39 3.49 23.97
N VAL A 79 19.18 3.88 24.39
CA VAL A 79 18.05 4.07 23.48
C VAL A 79 18.34 5.22 22.54
N ARG A 80 18.88 6.34 23.03
CA ARG A 80 19.28 7.47 22.17
C ARG A 80 20.35 7.05 21.16
N SER A 81 21.41 6.37 21.58
CA SER A 81 22.45 5.91 20.65
C SER A 81 21.91 4.90 19.63
N THR A 82 20.95 4.06 20.02
CA THR A 82 20.24 3.15 19.11
C THR A 82 19.37 3.91 18.11
N CYS A 83 18.66 4.96 18.54
CA CYS A 83 17.91 5.85 17.66
C CYS A 83 18.84 6.56 16.65
N ASP A 84 19.95 7.11 17.12
CA ASP A 84 20.93 7.79 16.26
C ASP A 84 21.51 6.83 15.21
N LEU A 85 21.79 5.58 15.61
CA LEU A 85 22.26 4.54 14.70
C LEU A 85 21.15 4.15 13.70
N ALA A 86 19.91 4.00 14.15
CA ALA A 86 18.78 3.67 13.29
C ALA A 86 18.52 4.78 12.24
N ASP A 87 18.67 6.05 12.63
CA ASP A 87 18.57 7.18 11.72
C ASP A 87 19.70 7.18 10.68
N GLN A 88 20.93 6.88 11.10
CA GLN A 88 22.07 6.74 10.19
C GLN A 88 21.88 5.59 9.21
N VAL A 89 21.45 4.42 9.70
CA VAL A 89 21.16 3.24 8.86
C VAL A 89 20.03 3.58 7.88
N SER A 90 18.96 4.23 8.34
CA SER A 90 17.84 4.64 7.48
C SER A 90 18.27 5.62 6.39
N GLY A 91 19.16 6.57 6.73
CA GLY A 91 19.77 7.48 5.76
C GLY A 91 20.59 6.73 4.71
N LYS A 92 21.41 5.77 5.12
CA LYS A 92 22.23 4.94 4.22
C LYS A 92 21.39 4.05 3.32
N VAL A 93 20.31 3.46 3.85
CA VAL A 93 19.36 2.68 3.05
C VAL A 93 18.72 3.57 1.99
N ARG A 94 18.29 4.79 2.34
CA ARG A 94 17.71 5.72 1.36
C ARG A 94 18.71 6.15 0.27
N GLU A 95 19.98 6.38 0.63
CA GLU A 95 21.03 6.64 -0.35
C GLU A 95 21.24 5.44 -1.29
N LEU A 96 21.23 4.22 -0.74
CA LEU A 96 21.35 2.99 -1.50
C LEU A 96 20.15 2.77 -2.42
N ASP A 97 18.93 3.03 -1.95
CA ASP A 97 17.70 2.94 -2.76
C ASP A 97 17.75 3.92 -3.95
N LEU A 98 18.27 5.13 -3.74
CA LEU A 98 18.47 6.09 -4.83
C LEU A 98 19.53 5.60 -5.82
N ALA A 99 20.64 5.03 -5.34
CA ALA A 99 21.65 4.45 -6.20
C ALA A 99 21.09 3.25 -7.00
N GLN A 100 20.34 2.36 -6.34
CA GLN A 100 19.69 1.21 -6.97
C GLN A 100 18.65 1.64 -8.00
N SER A 101 17.85 2.67 -7.70
CA SER A 101 16.89 3.25 -8.64
C SER A 101 17.59 3.77 -9.90
N ARG A 102 18.72 4.48 -9.73
CA ARG A 102 19.54 4.95 -10.86
C ARG A 102 20.11 3.79 -11.67
N VAL A 103 20.66 2.76 -11.01
CA VAL A 103 21.18 1.55 -11.67
C VAL A 103 20.08 0.84 -12.46
N ASN A 104 18.90 0.66 -11.88
CA ASN A 104 17.76 0.06 -12.56
C ASN A 104 17.34 0.88 -13.79
N SER A 105 17.31 2.21 -13.69
CA SER A 105 17.03 3.06 -14.85
C SER A 105 18.08 2.90 -15.96
N THR A 106 19.36 2.74 -15.61
CA THR A 106 20.40 2.47 -16.61
C THR A 106 20.29 1.07 -17.20
N LEU A 107 19.93 0.06 -16.41
CA LEU A 107 19.70 -1.30 -16.90
C LEU A 107 18.53 -1.35 -17.89
N SER A 108 17.40 -0.73 -17.57
CA SER A 108 16.27 -0.67 -18.52
C SER A 108 16.64 0.03 -19.83
N ARG A 109 17.53 1.03 -19.78
CA ARG A 109 18.06 1.66 -21.01
C ARG A 109 18.97 0.71 -21.79
N ILE A 110 19.80 -0.08 -21.12
CA ILE A 110 20.66 -1.09 -21.76
C ILE A 110 19.78 -2.18 -22.39
N ASP A 111 18.79 -2.68 -21.66
CA ASP A 111 17.84 -3.68 -22.18
C ASP A 111 17.14 -3.16 -23.44
N ALA A 112 16.69 -1.90 -23.46
CA ALA A 112 16.10 -1.28 -24.63
C ALA A 112 17.08 -1.19 -25.84
N ILE A 113 18.37 -0.94 -25.59
CA ILE A 113 19.41 -0.95 -26.64
C ILE A 113 19.63 -2.37 -27.19
N VAL A 114 19.69 -3.37 -26.31
CA VAL A 114 19.85 -4.78 -26.70
C VAL A 114 18.63 -5.25 -27.50
N GLU A 115 17.41 -4.97 -27.03
CA GLU A 115 16.19 -5.31 -27.74
C GLU A 115 16.12 -4.60 -29.11
N ARG A 116 16.57 -3.34 -29.20
CA ARG A 116 16.68 -2.61 -30.47
C ARG A 116 17.65 -3.30 -31.43
N GLY A 117 18.82 -3.74 -30.96
CA GLY A 117 19.78 -4.52 -31.74
C GLY A 117 19.19 -5.84 -32.24
N ASN A 118 18.52 -6.59 -31.36
CA ASN A 118 17.84 -7.84 -31.71
C ASN A 118 16.73 -7.61 -32.76
N CYS A 119 16.02 -6.49 -32.70
CA CYS A 119 15.03 -6.13 -33.71
C CYS A 119 15.67 -5.86 -35.07
N ILE A 120 16.83 -5.19 -35.12
CA ILE A 120 17.55 -4.92 -36.38
C ILE A 120 18.01 -6.23 -37.02
N GLU A 121 18.68 -7.09 -36.25
CA GLU A 121 19.14 -8.39 -36.73
C GLU A 121 17.97 -9.30 -37.12
N GLY A 122 16.91 -9.30 -36.31
CA GLY A 122 15.68 -10.05 -36.58
C GLY A 122 14.98 -9.61 -37.87
N VAL A 123 14.91 -8.30 -38.13
CA VAL A 123 14.36 -7.77 -39.39
C VAL A 123 15.24 -8.14 -40.58
N GLN A 124 16.56 -7.99 -40.47
CA GLN A 124 17.48 -8.32 -41.55
C GLN A 124 17.41 -9.81 -41.91
N LYS A 125 17.45 -10.69 -40.90
CA LYS A 125 17.31 -12.13 -41.09
C LYS A 125 15.95 -12.52 -41.68
N ALA A 126 14.87 -11.91 -41.21
CA ALA A 126 13.52 -12.15 -41.74
C ALA A 126 13.35 -11.63 -43.18
N LEU A 127 14.07 -10.56 -43.56
CA LEU A 127 14.13 -10.09 -44.95
C LEU A 127 14.90 -11.08 -45.84
N GLU A 128 15.95 -11.71 -45.33
CA GLU A 128 16.72 -12.75 -46.04
C GLU A 128 15.93 -14.04 -46.21
N THR A 129 15.13 -14.45 -45.22
CA THR A 129 14.28 -15.65 -45.30
C THR A 129 12.94 -15.42 -46.00
N GLU A 130 12.67 -14.21 -46.50
CA GLU A 130 11.38 -13.77 -47.05
C GLU A 130 10.18 -13.89 -46.08
N ASP A 131 10.44 -14.02 -44.77
CA ASP A 131 9.43 -14.09 -43.72
C ASP A 131 8.97 -12.70 -43.29
N TYR A 132 8.15 -12.07 -44.12
CA TYR A 132 7.77 -10.68 -43.86
C TYR A 132 6.93 -10.49 -42.58
N GLU A 133 6.17 -11.50 -42.14
CA GLU A 133 5.34 -11.43 -40.92
C GLU A 133 6.16 -11.31 -39.63
N SER A 134 7.25 -12.05 -39.52
CA SER A 134 8.17 -11.93 -38.39
C SER A 134 8.88 -10.58 -38.44
N ALA A 135 9.30 -10.12 -39.63
CA ALA A 135 9.87 -8.78 -39.82
C ALA A 135 8.95 -7.67 -39.32
N ALA A 136 7.65 -7.72 -39.63
CA ALA A 136 6.68 -6.73 -39.13
C ALA A 136 6.51 -6.76 -37.61
N LYS A 137 6.56 -7.95 -36.97
CA LYS A 137 6.53 -8.07 -35.51
C LYS A 137 7.77 -7.42 -34.87
N TYR A 138 8.96 -7.62 -35.44
CA TYR A 138 10.17 -6.96 -34.95
C TYR A 138 10.11 -5.43 -35.10
N VAL A 139 9.60 -4.92 -36.23
CA VAL A 139 9.36 -3.48 -36.44
C VAL A 139 8.35 -2.93 -35.44
N GLN A 140 7.27 -3.67 -35.15
CA GLN A 140 6.27 -3.26 -34.15
C GLN A 140 6.86 -3.18 -32.74
N THR A 141 7.61 -4.21 -32.33
CA THR A 141 8.27 -4.25 -31.02
C THR A 141 9.24 -3.09 -30.87
N PHE A 142 10.02 -2.78 -31.90
CA PHE A 142 10.86 -1.60 -31.90
C PHE A 142 10.06 -0.30 -31.77
N LEU A 143 8.96 -0.10 -32.51
CA LEU A 143 8.20 1.17 -32.47
C LEU A 143 7.60 1.44 -31.09
N ARG A 144 7.32 0.38 -30.33
CA ARG A 144 6.95 0.42 -28.91
C ARG A 144 8.14 0.85 -28.05
N ILE A 145 9.28 0.17 -28.15
CA ILE A 145 10.51 0.50 -27.39
C ILE A 145 10.97 1.94 -27.68
N ASP A 146 10.95 2.36 -28.95
CA ASP A 146 11.31 3.70 -29.39
C ASP A 146 10.37 4.79 -28.86
N SER A 147 9.11 4.44 -28.56
CA SER A 147 8.18 5.38 -27.91
C SER A 147 8.55 5.66 -26.45
N GLU A 148 9.18 4.69 -25.79
CA GLU A 148 9.56 4.73 -24.38
C GLU A 148 10.99 5.26 -24.18
N TYR A 149 11.91 4.91 -25.09
CA TYR A 149 13.33 5.28 -25.03
C TYR A 149 13.80 5.93 -26.35
N LYS A 150 13.47 7.22 -26.52
CA LYS A 150 13.77 8.00 -27.74
C LYS A 150 15.25 8.36 -27.91
N ASP A 151 16.00 8.43 -26.82
CA ASP A 151 17.32 9.08 -26.79
C ASP A 151 18.50 8.12 -27.07
N SER A 152 18.24 6.81 -27.10
CA SER A 152 19.30 5.79 -26.94
C SER A 152 19.91 5.22 -28.23
N GLY A 153 19.79 5.88 -29.38
CA GLY A 153 20.49 5.35 -30.57
C GLY A 153 20.03 5.96 -31.89
N SER A 154 20.56 7.13 -32.22
CA SER A 154 20.39 7.77 -33.54
C SER A 154 20.68 6.78 -34.68
N ASP A 155 21.82 6.10 -34.61
CA ASP A 155 22.32 5.27 -35.71
C ASP A 155 21.53 3.95 -35.84
N GLN A 156 21.25 3.27 -34.73
CA GLN A 156 20.40 2.07 -34.72
C GLN A 156 18.97 2.39 -35.17
N ARG A 157 18.46 3.56 -34.78
CA ARG A 157 17.16 4.05 -35.24
C ARG A 157 17.17 4.35 -36.72
N GLU A 158 18.23 4.95 -37.25
CA GLU A 158 18.37 5.20 -38.69
C GLU A 158 18.46 3.90 -39.50
N GLN A 159 19.27 2.94 -39.05
CA GLN A 159 19.40 1.61 -39.68
C GLN A 159 18.07 0.85 -39.66
N LEU A 160 17.31 0.91 -38.56
CA LEU A 160 16.00 0.27 -38.55
C LEU A 160 14.97 1.05 -39.37
N MET A 161 15.00 2.38 -39.40
CA MET A 161 14.10 3.15 -40.27
C MET A 161 14.41 2.86 -41.75
N ALA A 162 15.67 2.62 -42.10
CA ALA A 162 16.06 2.13 -43.42
C ALA A 162 15.53 0.72 -43.68
N SER A 163 15.70 -0.22 -42.74
CA SER A 163 15.21 -1.60 -42.85
C SER A 163 13.68 -1.67 -42.93
N LYS A 164 12.99 -0.83 -42.17
CA LYS A 164 11.53 -0.62 -42.23
C LYS A 164 11.12 -0.10 -43.60
N LYS A 165 11.82 0.91 -44.14
CA LYS A 165 11.55 1.45 -45.47
C LYS A 165 11.76 0.40 -46.56
N GLN A 166 12.78 -0.45 -46.42
CA GLN A 166 13.01 -1.58 -47.32
C GLN A 166 11.89 -2.62 -47.24
N LEU A 167 11.49 -3.03 -46.04
CA LEU A 167 10.35 -3.94 -45.83
C LEU A 167 9.07 -3.36 -46.44
N GLU A 168 8.77 -2.09 -46.18
CA GLU A 168 7.61 -1.41 -46.76
C GLU A 168 7.68 -1.36 -48.29
N GLY A 169 8.86 -1.13 -48.88
CA GLY A 169 9.06 -1.14 -50.32
C GLY A 169 8.82 -2.51 -50.95
N ILE A 170 9.31 -3.58 -50.31
CA ILE A 170 9.09 -4.96 -50.77
C ILE A 170 7.61 -5.34 -50.65
N VAL A 171 6.99 -5.03 -49.51
CA VAL A 171 5.57 -5.30 -49.27
C VAL A 171 4.70 -4.52 -50.27
N ARG A 172 5.02 -3.25 -50.59
CA ARG A 172 4.31 -2.47 -51.62
C ARG A 172 4.38 -3.13 -52.99
N LYS A 173 5.58 -3.51 -53.44
CA LYS A 173 5.78 -4.15 -54.75
C LYS A 173 5.05 -5.49 -54.83
N ARG A 174 5.12 -6.30 -53.77
CA ARG A 174 4.40 -7.59 -53.69
C ARG A 174 2.88 -7.41 -53.62
N LEU A 175 2.41 -6.38 -52.92
CA LEU A 175 0.99 -6.04 -52.85
C LEU A 175 0.46 -5.57 -54.22
N ALA A 176 1.20 -4.73 -54.95
CA ALA A 176 0.84 -4.32 -56.31
C ALA A 176 0.73 -5.53 -57.25
N ALA A 177 1.71 -6.44 -57.22
CA ALA A 177 1.68 -7.67 -58.00
C ALA A 177 0.51 -8.61 -57.61
N ALA A 178 0.17 -8.71 -56.32
CA ALA A 178 -0.97 -9.51 -55.85
C ALA A 178 -2.33 -8.91 -56.29
N VAL A 179 -2.42 -7.58 -56.35
CA VAL A 179 -3.58 -6.85 -56.88
C VAL A 179 -3.73 -7.11 -58.38
N ASP A 180 -2.63 -7.09 -59.15
CA ASP A 180 -2.64 -7.44 -60.58
C ASP A 180 -3.10 -8.89 -60.83
N GLN A 181 -2.72 -9.82 -59.95
CA GLN A 181 -3.14 -11.23 -59.99
C GLN A 181 -4.55 -11.48 -59.43
N ARG A 182 -5.22 -10.44 -58.90
CA ARG A 182 -6.56 -10.50 -58.29
C ARG A 182 -6.71 -11.52 -57.14
N ASP A 183 -5.63 -11.83 -56.43
CA ASP A 183 -5.65 -12.84 -55.37
C ASP A 183 -6.05 -12.24 -54.01
N HIS A 184 -7.34 -12.33 -53.67
CA HIS A 184 -7.92 -11.76 -52.44
C HIS A 184 -7.24 -12.16 -51.12
N PRO A 185 -6.98 -13.46 -50.82
CA PRO A 185 -6.30 -13.85 -49.57
C PRO A 185 -4.88 -13.28 -49.44
N THR A 186 -4.16 -13.15 -50.55
CA THR A 186 -2.79 -12.64 -50.56
C THR A 186 -2.77 -11.12 -50.36
N ILE A 187 -3.71 -10.39 -50.97
CA ILE A 187 -3.92 -8.95 -50.73
C ILE A 187 -4.24 -8.69 -49.26
N LEU A 188 -5.18 -9.45 -48.67
CA LEU A 188 -5.54 -9.37 -47.25
C LEU A 188 -4.32 -9.53 -46.33
N ARG A 189 -3.47 -10.52 -46.61
CA ARG A 189 -2.26 -10.80 -45.84
C ARG A 189 -1.25 -9.65 -45.93
N PHE A 190 -0.98 -9.15 -47.13
CA PHE A 190 -0.02 -8.07 -47.34
C PHE A 190 -0.51 -6.71 -46.86
N VAL A 191 -1.82 -6.41 -46.91
CA VAL A 191 -2.37 -5.19 -46.33
C VAL A 191 -2.24 -5.20 -44.81
N ARG A 192 -2.60 -6.30 -44.14
CA ARG A 192 -2.41 -6.45 -42.68
C ARG A 192 -0.96 -6.24 -42.27
N LEU A 193 -0.05 -6.80 -43.06
CA LEU A 193 1.38 -6.66 -42.86
C LEU A 193 1.87 -5.21 -43.04
N PHE A 194 1.40 -4.55 -44.10
CA PHE A 194 1.74 -3.15 -44.39
C PHE A 194 1.30 -2.23 -43.24
N LEU A 195 0.09 -2.44 -42.72
CA LEU A 195 -0.45 -1.67 -41.60
C LEU A 195 0.32 -1.92 -40.30
N ALA A 196 0.68 -3.17 -40.00
CA ALA A 196 1.47 -3.53 -38.84
C ALA A 196 2.85 -2.84 -38.85
N SER A 197 3.52 -2.82 -40.01
CA SER A 197 4.80 -2.14 -40.21
C SER A 197 4.68 -0.61 -40.09
N LYS A 198 3.62 -0.02 -40.66
CA LYS A 198 3.42 1.43 -40.68
C LYS A 198 3.07 2.02 -39.32
N PHE A 199 2.07 1.46 -38.64
CA PHE A 199 1.42 2.12 -37.51
C PHE A 199 1.91 1.67 -36.13
N GLY A 200 2.80 0.68 -36.05
CA GLY A 200 3.57 0.38 -34.84
C GLY A 200 2.80 0.51 -33.54
N GLY A 201 1.63 -0.11 -33.44
CA GLY A 201 0.76 -0.10 -32.25
C GLY A 201 0.26 1.26 -31.73
N ARG A 202 0.65 2.42 -32.30
CA ARG A 202 0.44 3.74 -31.68
C ARG A 202 -1.00 4.25 -31.68
N ARG A 203 -1.97 3.56 -32.31
CA ARG A 203 -3.38 3.96 -32.28
C ARG A 203 -4.33 3.02 -31.54
N ILE A 204 -3.85 2.00 -30.83
CA ILE A 204 -4.78 1.03 -30.19
C ILE A 204 -4.41 0.62 -28.75
N ALA A 205 -3.70 1.47 -28.01
CA ALA A 205 -3.61 1.30 -26.55
C ALA A 205 -4.94 1.68 -25.84
N ASN A 206 -5.84 2.40 -26.52
CA ASN A 206 -7.14 2.77 -25.98
C ASN A 206 -8.27 2.07 -26.74
N GLN A 207 -8.59 0.85 -26.29
CA GLN A 207 -9.85 0.11 -26.52
C GLN A 207 -10.38 0.11 -27.96
N CYS A 208 -9.70 -0.55 -28.92
CA CYS A 208 -10.32 -0.97 -30.19
C CYS A 208 -9.52 -2.05 -30.92
N GLN A 209 -8.74 -2.89 -30.22
CA GLN A 209 -7.89 -3.90 -30.88
C GLN A 209 -8.69 -5.06 -31.48
N PHE A 210 -10.02 -5.01 -31.39
CA PHE A 210 -10.91 -6.11 -31.70
C PHE A 210 -11.86 -5.90 -32.88
N CYS A 211 -11.89 -4.76 -33.57
CA CYS A 211 -12.94 -4.53 -34.57
C CYS A 211 -12.67 -5.13 -35.96
N TRP A 212 -11.46 -5.64 -36.22
CA TRP A 212 -11.10 -6.26 -37.51
C TRP A 212 -11.22 -7.80 -37.50
N LEU A 213 -12.07 -8.36 -36.64
CA LEU A 213 -12.46 -9.76 -36.79
C LEU A 213 -13.03 -9.99 -38.21
N PRO A 214 -12.78 -11.18 -38.80
CA PRO A 214 -12.61 -11.42 -40.24
C PRO A 214 -13.90 -11.33 -41.10
N HIS A 215 -14.67 -10.25 -41.03
CA HIS A 215 -15.99 -10.16 -41.67
C HIS A 215 -16.08 -9.06 -42.74
N ASN A 216 -16.60 -9.46 -43.89
CA ASN A 216 -17.23 -8.75 -45.01
C ASN A 216 -16.83 -7.30 -45.30
N LEU A 217 -16.83 -6.37 -44.35
CA LEU A 217 -16.52 -4.95 -44.60
C LEU A 217 -15.15 -4.73 -45.26
N PHE A 218 -14.09 -5.42 -44.82
CA PHE A 218 -12.79 -5.30 -45.51
C PHE A 218 -12.84 -5.93 -46.90
N LYS A 219 -13.56 -7.05 -47.04
CA LYS A 219 -13.77 -7.68 -48.35
C LYS A 219 -14.52 -6.72 -49.28
N ASP A 220 -15.51 -6.00 -48.77
CA ASP A 220 -16.30 -5.01 -49.50
C ASP A 220 -15.45 -3.78 -49.87
N ILE A 221 -14.56 -3.31 -48.97
CA ILE A 221 -13.59 -2.25 -49.27
C ILE A 221 -12.62 -2.69 -50.37
N VAL A 222 -12.05 -3.90 -50.26
CA VAL A 222 -11.14 -4.44 -51.29
C VAL A 222 -11.86 -4.62 -52.62
N LEU A 223 -13.09 -5.12 -52.62
CA LEU A 223 -13.91 -5.27 -53.83
C LEU A 223 -14.21 -3.91 -54.46
N ALA A 224 -14.62 -2.91 -53.67
CA ALA A 224 -14.91 -1.56 -54.16
C ALA A 224 -13.67 -0.86 -54.73
N VAL A 225 -12.51 -1.05 -54.10
CA VAL A 225 -11.23 -0.56 -54.61
C VAL A 225 -10.83 -1.29 -55.90
N GLN A 226 -11.13 -2.58 -56.01
CA GLN A 226 -10.81 -3.40 -57.17
C GLN A 226 -11.70 -3.08 -58.39
N GLU A 227 -12.99 -2.81 -58.17
CA GLU A 227 -13.90 -2.32 -59.21
C GLU A 227 -13.46 -0.97 -59.79
N ASN A 228 -12.85 -0.12 -58.96
CA ASN A 228 -12.37 1.20 -59.37
C ASN A 228 -10.86 1.25 -59.63
N SER A 229 -10.21 0.09 -59.81
CA SER A 229 -8.75 -0.02 -59.88
C SER A 229 -8.12 0.78 -61.02
N GLU A 230 -8.75 0.84 -62.20
CA GLU A 230 -8.27 1.64 -63.35
C GLU A 230 -8.33 3.15 -63.09
N ILE A 231 -9.34 3.60 -62.34
CA ILE A 231 -9.52 5.00 -61.96
C ILE A 231 -8.49 5.38 -60.89
N LEU A 232 -8.28 4.51 -59.90
CA LEU A 232 -7.27 4.71 -58.86
C LEU A 232 -5.85 4.72 -59.42
N ARG A 233 -5.59 3.93 -60.46
CA ARG A 233 -4.29 3.90 -61.15
C ARG A 233 -4.06 5.13 -62.03
N SER A 234 -5.12 5.68 -62.65
CA SER A 234 -5.03 6.88 -63.48
C SER A 234 -4.92 8.17 -62.68
N LEU A 235 -5.56 8.27 -61.50
CA LEU A 235 -5.55 9.47 -60.67
C LEU A 235 -4.42 9.52 -59.64
N CYS A 236 -3.99 8.37 -59.11
CA CYS A 236 -3.04 8.31 -57.98
C CYS A 236 -1.74 7.54 -58.28
N GLY A 237 -1.48 7.14 -59.53
CA GLY A 237 -0.27 6.42 -59.94
C GLY A 237 -0.23 4.94 -59.54
N GLU A 238 0.93 4.29 -59.65
CA GLU A 238 1.11 2.85 -59.33
C GLU A 238 0.72 2.47 -57.88
N ASP A 239 0.75 3.44 -56.95
CA ASP A 239 0.49 3.26 -55.52
C ASP A 239 -0.95 3.62 -55.09
N GLY A 240 -1.80 4.09 -56.01
CA GLY A 240 -3.14 4.62 -55.68
C GLY A 240 -4.06 3.65 -54.96
N ILE A 241 -3.95 2.36 -55.28
CA ILE A 241 -4.75 1.30 -54.67
C ILE A 241 -4.37 1.07 -53.20
N VAL A 242 -3.07 1.05 -52.89
CA VAL A 242 -2.57 0.85 -51.53
C VAL A 242 -2.95 2.04 -50.65
N TYR A 243 -2.85 3.25 -51.21
CA TYR A 243 -3.23 4.48 -50.52
C TYR A 243 -4.74 4.50 -50.23
N ALA A 244 -5.58 4.18 -51.22
CA ALA A 244 -7.02 4.13 -51.05
C ALA A 244 -7.45 3.13 -49.96
N ILE A 245 -6.85 1.93 -49.94
CA ILE A 245 -7.13 0.93 -48.90
C ILE A 245 -6.74 1.46 -47.51
N CYS A 246 -5.56 2.08 -47.39
CA CYS A 246 -5.09 2.62 -46.10
C CYS A 246 -5.97 3.77 -45.60
N GLU A 247 -6.31 4.73 -46.46
CA GLU A 247 -7.15 5.89 -46.10
C GLU A 247 -8.57 5.45 -45.73
N LEU A 248 -9.19 4.58 -46.54
CA LEU A 248 -10.51 4.02 -46.23
C LEU A 248 -10.48 3.24 -44.91
N GLN A 249 -9.38 2.56 -44.63
CA GLN A 249 -9.17 1.87 -43.36
C GLN A 249 -9.04 2.84 -42.19
N GLU A 250 -8.27 3.92 -42.31
CA GLU A 250 -8.15 4.94 -41.27
C GLU A 250 -9.49 5.64 -40.99
N GLU A 251 -10.27 5.92 -42.03
CA GLU A 251 -11.64 6.45 -41.91
C GLU A 251 -12.58 5.47 -41.20
N CYS A 252 -12.50 4.17 -41.51
CA CYS A 252 -13.29 3.15 -40.82
C CYS A 252 -12.90 3.04 -39.34
N ASP A 253 -11.61 3.08 -39.02
CA ASP A 253 -11.11 3.02 -37.64
C ASP A 253 -11.51 4.25 -36.82
N SER A 254 -11.42 5.45 -37.40
CA SER A 254 -11.78 6.70 -36.71
C SER A 254 -13.27 6.77 -36.40
N ARG A 255 -14.11 6.36 -37.37
CA ARG A 255 -15.56 6.30 -37.23
C ARG A 255 -15.97 5.18 -36.27
N GLY A 256 -15.37 4.00 -36.38
CA GLY A 256 -15.59 2.86 -35.48
C GLY A 256 -15.27 3.20 -34.02
N SER A 257 -14.12 3.84 -33.78
CA SER A 257 -13.72 4.32 -32.45
C SER A 257 -14.70 5.37 -31.91
N SER A 258 -15.16 6.30 -32.74
CA SER A 258 -16.17 7.30 -32.35
C SER A 258 -17.52 6.66 -31.99
N ILE A 259 -17.95 5.65 -32.74
CA ILE A 259 -19.18 4.89 -32.46
C ILE A 259 -19.03 4.15 -31.13
N LEU A 260 -17.91 3.44 -30.93
CA LEU A 260 -17.65 2.70 -29.70
C LEU A 260 -17.53 3.62 -28.48
N LYS A 261 -16.90 4.79 -28.62
CA LYS A 261 -16.83 5.79 -27.56
C LYS A 261 -18.22 6.31 -27.19
N LYS A 262 -19.04 6.67 -28.18
CA LYS A 262 -20.45 7.07 -27.95
C LYS A 262 -21.26 5.97 -27.27
N TYR A 263 -21.04 4.71 -27.67
CA TYR A 263 -21.69 3.56 -27.03
C TYR A 263 -21.23 3.37 -25.57
N LEU A 264 -19.92 3.51 -25.32
CA LEU A 264 -19.36 3.43 -23.97
C LEU A 264 -19.90 4.54 -23.07
N ASP A 265 -19.98 5.76 -23.60
CA ASP A 265 -20.53 6.93 -22.91
C ASP A 265 -22.03 6.77 -22.65
N TYR A 266 -22.80 6.26 -23.61
CA TYR A 266 -24.20 5.89 -23.42
C TYR A 266 -24.38 4.86 -22.30
N ARG A 267 -23.50 3.84 -22.23
CA ARG A 267 -23.58 2.82 -21.17
C ARG A 267 -23.14 3.34 -19.80
N LYS A 268 -22.15 4.24 -19.74
CA LYS A 268 -21.79 4.96 -18.51
C LYS A 268 -22.96 5.85 -18.05
N LEU A 269 -23.59 6.57 -18.97
CA LEU A 269 -24.80 7.34 -18.70
C LEU A 269 -25.95 6.45 -18.22
N ALA A 270 -26.14 5.26 -18.80
CA ALA A 270 -27.13 4.30 -18.33
C ALA A 270 -26.86 3.80 -16.90
N ARG A 271 -25.58 3.60 -16.54
CA ARG A 271 -25.18 3.28 -15.15
C ARG A 271 -25.43 4.45 -14.20
N LEU A 272 -25.00 5.67 -14.54
CA LEU A 272 -25.30 6.87 -13.75
C LEU A 272 -26.82 7.09 -13.60
N THR A 273 -27.59 6.85 -14.66
CA THR A 273 -29.06 6.95 -14.63
C THR A 273 -29.66 5.89 -13.70
N SER A 274 -29.13 4.67 -13.71
CA SER A 274 -29.53 3.61 -12.78
C SER A 274 -29.18 3.94 -11.33
N GLU A 275 -28.02 4.54 -11.07
CA GLU A 275 -27.62 5.01 -9.74
C GLU A 275 -28.53 6.16 -9.28
N ILE A 276 -28.80 7.16 -10.12
CA ILE A 276 -29.74 8.24 -9.80
C ILE A 276 -31.14 7.68 -9.48
N ASN A 277 -31.60 6.67 -10.22
CA ASN A 277 -32.88 6.01 -9.96
C ASN A 277 -32.88 5.18 -8.67
N SER A 278 -31.74 4.58 -8.28
CA SER A 278 -31.62 3.87 -7.00
C SER A 278 -31.66 4.84 -5.81
N TYR A 279 -31.06 6.03 -5.94
CA TYR A 279 -31.19 7.08 -4.92
C TYR A 279 -32.64 7.61 -4.82
N LYS A 280 -33.32 7.77 -5.95
CA LYS A 280 -34.72 8.21 -5.98
C LYS A 280 -35.68 7.18 -5.36
N THR A 281 -35.44 5.89 -5.57
CA THR A 281 -36.22 4.80 -4.95
C THR A 281 -35.86 4.59 -3.47
N GLY A 282 -34.60 4.76 -3.08
CA GLY A 282 -34.17 4.75 -1.67
C GLY A 282 -34.76 5.91 -0.86
N SER A 283 -34.86 7.10 -1.45
CA SER A 283 -35.46 8.28 -0.80
C SER A 283 -36.99 8.17 -0.65
N LEU A 284 -37.68 7.47 -1.55
CA LEU A 284 -39.13 7.20 -1.44
C LEU A 284 -39.47 6.07 -0.45
N LEU A 285 -38.54 5.14 -0.18
CA LEU A 285 -38.72 4.07 0.82
C LEU A 285 -38.44 4.51 2.27
N GLY A 286 -37.84 5.68 2.49
CA GLY A 286 -37.55 6.24 3.82
C GLY A 286 -38.61 7.20 4.39
N LEU A 287 -39.65 7.56 3.62
CA LEU A 287 -40.68 8.53 4.02
C LEU A 287 -42.08 7.94 4.19
N LEU A 288 -42.26 6.62 4.13
CA LEU A 288 -43.55 5.98 4.33
C LEU A 288 -43.49 4.72 5.19
N ARG A 289 -42.83 4.82 6.35
CA ARG A 289 -43.02 3.87 7.45
C ARG A 289 -42.61 4.51 8.79
N ASP A 290 -43.53 5.25 9.39
CA ASP A 290 -44.07 4.91 10.71
C ASP A 290 -45.10 5.95 11.19
N PRO A 291 -46.24 5.52 11.75
CA PRO A 291 -47.27 6.39 12.31
C PRO A 291 -46.78 7.04 13.61
N ILE A 292 -47.03 8.34 13.72
CA ILE A 292 -46.78 9.20 14.89
C ILE A 292 -47.40 8.58 16.15
N PRO A 293 -46.62 8.23 17.20
CA PRO A 293 -47.16 7.93 18.51
C PRO A 293 -47.35 9.22 19.32
N GLU A 294 -48.59 9.52 19.71
CA GLU A 294 -49.07 10.70 20.45
C GLU A 294 -48.54 10.86 21.90
N ARG A 295 -47.24 10.64 22.16
CA ARG A 295 -46.69 10.76 23.53
C ARG A 295 -45.46 11.65 23.69
N LEU A 296 -45.09 12.41 22.65
CA LEU A 296 -43.94 13.33 22.73
C LEU A 296 -44.31 14.83 22.60
N SER A 297 -45.60 15.19 22.47
CA SER A 297 -46.03 16.59 22.55
C SER A 297 -45.94 17.20 23.96
N CYS A 298 -45.64 16.38 24.98
CA CYS A 298 -45.62 16.80 26.38
C CYS A 298 -44.21 17.16 26.89
N ILE A 299 -43.14 16.84 26.16
CA ILE A 299 -41.75 17.08 26.61
C ILE A 299 -41.18 18.39 26.06
N TRP A 300 -41.63 18.83 24.87
CA TRP A 300 -41.16 20.09 24.25
C TRP A 300 -41.76 21.37 24.85
N LYS A 301 -42.70 21.29 25.80
CA LYS A 301 -43.27 22.47 26.50
C LYS A 301 -42.56 22.83 27.81
N ARG A 302 -41.44 22.16 28.17
CA ARG A 302 -40.80 22.34 29.48
C ARG A 302 -39.31 22.72 29.47
N TYR A 303 -38.71 22.95 28.31
CA TYR A 303 -37.31 23.40 28.16
C TYR A 303 -37.15 24.52 27.12
N CYS A 304 -38.04 25.51 27.15
CA CYS A 304 -37.83 26.81 26.52
C CYS A 304 -38.16 27.89 27.56
N PRO A 305 -37.16 28.53 28.16
CA PRO A 305 -36.83 29.93 27.92
C PRO A 305 -36.07 30.09 26.60
#